data_AF-A2RW26-F1
#
_entry.id   AF-A2RW26-F1
#
_cell.length_a   1.000
_cell.length_b   1.000
_cell.length_c   1.000
_cell.angle_alpha   90.00
_cell.angle_beta   90.00
_cell.angle_gamma   90.00
#
_symmetry.space_group_name_H-M   'P 1'
#
loop_
_entity.id
_entity.type
_entity.pdbx_description
1 polymer ?
#
loop_
_entity_poly.entity_id
_entity_poly.type
_entity_poly.pdbx_seq_one_letter_code
_entity_poly.pdbx_strand_id
1 'polypeptide(L)'
;MHTKQARMPRIPQNLPLSPDQAKYDLPLSKYDRATLMEPLRRKQSAKPDRRTRPGADCRDMSIMTQYHGTALADYIANLPDYECHYGLFSIDRAMAAQIFNSENVWAVASRLTQEINRYDATNITLVNLLIYLRAAYFQYDAAQLADPIPGLVVWLRPYILQSLSGDALYLENSRAPSDLPPSIGPMGF
;
A
#
# COMPACT_ATOMS: atom_id res chain seq x y z
N MET A 1 38.66 -14.55 -0.43
CA MET A 1 38.09 -15.27 0.73
C MET A 1 37.08 -14.34 1.39
N HIS A 2 35.79 -14.69 1.33
CA HIS A 2 34.65 -13.87 1.76
C HIS A 2 34.50 -13.89 3.29
N THR A 3 34.38 -12.74 3.96
CA THR A 3 33.90 -12.65 5.35
C THR A 3 32.45 -12.20 5.37
N LYS A 4 31.55 -13.17 5.51
CA LYS A 4 30.10 -13.00 5.61
C LYS A 4 29.77 -12.38 6.98
N GLN A 5 29.58 -11.06 7.01
CA GLN A 5 29.12 -10.35 8.22
C GLN A 5 27.73 -10.87 8.60
N ALA A 6 27.58 -11.32 9.85
CA ALA A 6 26.30 -11.78 10.38
C ALA A 6 25.33 -10.61 10.51
N ARG A 7 24.13 -10.77 9.94
CA ARG A 7 23.02 -9.82 10.05
C ARG A 7 22.64 -9.67 11.53
N MET A 8 22.51 -8.44 12.04
CA MET A 8 22.04 -8.21 13.41
C MET A 8 20.68 -8.91 13.65
N PRO A 9 20.43 -9.45 14.87
CA PRO A 9 19.14 -10.02 15.23
C PRO A 9 18.06 -8.96 15.07
N ARG A 10 17.05 -9.24 14.25
CA ARG A 10 15.84 -8.41 14.20
C ARG A 10 15.20 -8.46 15.59
N ILE A 11 14.78 -7.31 16.11
CA ILE A 11 13.93 -7.26 17.30
C ILE A 11 12.72 -8.17 16.99
N PRO A 12 12.43 -9.19 17.81
CA PRO A 12 11.32 -10.10 17.55
C PRO A 12 10.05 -9.26 17.42
N GLN A 13 9.46 -9.26 16.23
CA GLN A 13 8.13 -8.73 16.02
C GLN A 13 7.19 -9.59 16.85
N ASN A 14 6.62 -9.02 17.91
CA ASN A 14 5.73 -9.73 18.83
C ASN A 14 4.36 -10.10 18.21
N LEU A 15 4.17 -9.84 16.91
CA LEU A 15 2.97 -10.21 16.19
C LEU A 15 3.29 -11.09 14.99
N PRO A 16 2.77 -12.34 14.94
CA PRO A 16 2.71 -13.07 13.68
C PRO A 16 1.86 -12.27 12.68
N LEU A 17 2.28 -12.29 11.42
CA LEU A 17 1.51 -11.75 10.30
C LEU A 17 0.08 -12.28 10.34
N SER A 18 -0.92 -11.45 10.02
CA SER A 18 -2.26 -11.99 9.80
C SER A 18 -2.23 -13.00 8.64
N PRO A 19 -3.16 -13.97 8.58
CA PRO A 19 -3.23 -14.93 7.47
C PRO A 19 -3.25 -14.25 6.10
N ASP A 20 -3.93 -13.11 5.98
CA ASP A 20 -4.02 -12.35 4.74
C ASP A 20 -2.73 -11.57 4.44
N GLN A 21 -2.08 -11.00 5.46
CA GLN A 21 -0.76 -10.38 5.29
C GLN A 21 0.28 -11.39 4.84
N ALA A 22 0.22 -12.62 5.36
CA ALA A 22 1.11 -13.71 4.98
C ALA A 22 0.79 -14.29 3.59
N LYS A 23 -0.50 -14.38 3.22
CA LYS A 23 -0.92 -14.93 1.92
C LYS A 23 -0.65 -13.96 0.76
N TYR A 24 -0.68 -12.65 1.01
CA TYR A 24 -0.64 -11.61 -0.03
C TYR A 24 0.51 -10.60 0.09
N ASP A 25 1.51 -10.88 0.94
CA ASP A 25 2.69 -10.03 1.17
C ASP A 25 2.35 -8.55 1.36
N LEU A 26 1.36 -8.27 2.22
CA LEU A 26 0.93 -6.90 2.51
C LEU A 26 1.94 -6.19 3.42
N PRO A 27 2.15 -4.87 3.28
CA PRO A 27 3.00 -4.10 4.19
C PRO A 27 2.53 -4.21 5.64
N LEU A 28 3.48 -4.19 6.57
CA LEU A 28 3.20 -4.17 8.01
C LEU A 28 2.49 -2.86 8.39
N SER A 29 1.45 -2.95 9.22
CA SER A 29 0.82 -1.76 9.80
C SER A 29 1.78 -1.03 10.72
N LYS A 30 1.69 0.31 10.76
CA LYS A 30 2.45 1.16 11.69
C LYS A 30 1.88 1.17 13.10
N TYR A 31 0.67 0.63 13.30
CA TYR A 31 -0.03 0.68 14.58
C TYR A 31 0.03 -0.65 15.32
N ASP A 32 0.30 -0.58 16.62
CA ASP A 32 0.31 -1.74 17.52
C ASP A 32 -1.13 -2.28 17.69
N ARG A 33 -1.29 -3.60 17.86
CA ARG A 33 -2.60 -4.29 17.82
C ARG A 33 -3.62 -3.70 18.81
N ALA A 34 -3.14 -3.14 19.92
CA ALA A 34 -3.96 -2.47 20.93
C ALA A 34 -4.74 -1.27 20.36
N THR A 35 -4.20 -0.59 19.35
CA THR A 35 -4.85 0.53 18.65
C THR A 35 -5.89 0.05 17.62
N LEU A 36 -5.69 -1.15 17.07
CA LEU A 36 -6.57 -1.76 16.05
C LEU A 36 -7.71 -2.59 16.66
N MET A 37 -7.60 -2.99 17.93
CA MET A 37 -8.61 -3.76 18.68
C MET A 37 -9.31 -2.96 19.79
N GLU A 38 -9.48 -1.64 19.63
CA GLU A 38 -10.38 -0.86 20.49
C GLU A 38 -11.78 -0.79 19.84
N PRO A 39 -12.70 -1.76 20.05
CA PRO A 39 -14.07 -1.59 19.65
C PRO A 39 -14.75 -0.58 20.60
N LEU A 40 -15.34 0.45 20.02
CA LEU A 40 -16.51 1.16 20.55
C LEU A 40 -16.42 1.89 21.91
N ARG A 41 -15.24 2.18 22.47
CA ARG A 41 -15.17 2.82 23.79
C ARG A 41 -14.33 4.08 23.89
N ARG A 42 -14.64 5.10 23.08
CA ARG A 42 -14.47 6.51 23.49
C ARG A 42 -15.37 7.45 22.70
N LYS A 43 -16.63 7.51 23.12
CA LYS A 43 -17.31 8.81 23.13
C LYS A 43 -16.47 9.74 24.02
N GLN A 44 -16.10 10.88 23.43
CA GLN A 44 -15.67 12.13 24.06
C GLN A 44 -14.20 12.27 24.50
N SER A 45 -13.66 13.41 24.05
CA SER A 45 -12.52 14.17 24.56
C SER A 45 -11.10 13.75 24.12
N ALA A 46 -10.73 14.20 22.92
CA ALA A 46 -9.38 14.72 22.69
C ALA A 46 -9.52 16.04 21.90
N LYS A 47 -8.91 17.10 22.45
CA LYS A 47 -8.97 18.47 21.94
C LYS A 47 -8.40 18.51 20.50
N PRO A 48 -8.95 19.38 19.62
CA PRO A 48 -8.50 19.43 18.23
C PRO A 48 -7.12 20.07 18.16
N ASP A 49 -6.10 19.27 17.82
CA ASP A 49 -4.85 19.83 17.34
C ASP A 49 -5.04 20.30 15.90
N ARG A 50 -4.63 21.55 15.68
CA ARG A 50 -5.12 22.43 14.63
C ARG A 50 -4.21 22.31 13.41
N ARG A 51 -4.09 21.11 12.81
CA ARG A 51 -3.39 20.90 11.52
C ARG A 51 -3.98 19.83 10.61
N THR A 52 -5.16 19.28 10.89
CA THR A 52 -5.81 18.35 9.96
C THR A 52 -6.74 19.14 9.05
N ARG A 53 -6.29 19.36 7.81
CA ARG A 53 -7.14 19.68 6.65
C ARG A 53 -8.33 18.72 6.66
N PRO A 54 -9.56 19.11 6.26
CA PRO A 54 -10.75 18.26 6.40
C PRO A 54 -10.65 17.04 5.47
N GLY A 55 -9.94 16.01 5.92
CA GLY A 55 -10.00 14.69 5.35
C GLY A 55 -11.25 14.06 5.91
N ALA A 56 -12.24 13.83 5.04
CA ALA A 56 -13.11 12.69 5.23
C ALA A 56 -12.23 11.48 5.59
N ASP A 57 -12.69 10.64 6.51
CA ASP A 57 -12.00 9.42 6.91
C ASP A 57 -11.62 8.66 5.63
N CYS A 58 -10.37 8.73 5.18
CA CYS A 58 -9.95 8.20 3.88
C CYS A 58 -10.11 6.67 3.79
N ARG A 59 -10.44 6.07 4.94
CA ARG A 59 -10.78 4.67 5.19
C ARG A 59 -12.23 4.34 4.84
N ASP A 60 -13.07 5.34 4.57
CA ASP A 60 -14.43 5.13 4.08
C ASP A 60 -14.40 4.71 2.59
N MET A 61 -14.61 3.41 2.36
CA MET A 61 -14.57 2.81 1.02
C MET A 61 -15.76 3.23 0.17
N SER A 62 -16.85 3.74 0.77
CA SER A 62 -18.01 4.20 0.02
C SER A 62 -17.67 5.38 -0.90
N ILE A 63 -16.68 6.21 -0.53
CA ILE A 63 -16.22 7.35 -1.33
C ILE A 63 -15.65 6.88 -2.67
N MET A 64 -14.94 5.74 -2.70
CA MET A 64 -14.37 5.19 -3.94
C MET A 64 -15.45 4.78 -4.94
N THR A 65 -16.65 4.45 -4.49
CA THR A 65 -17.77 4.08 -5.37
C THR A 65 -18.31 5.27 -6.18
N GLN A 66 -17.93 6.50 -5.83
CA GLN A 66 -18.32 7.73 -6.52
C GLN A 66 -17.41 8.07 -7.71
N TYR A 67 -16.26 7.39 -7.83
CA TYR A 67 -15.28 7.63 -8.88
C TYR A 67 -15.24 6.47 -9.87
N HIS A 68 -14.94 6.78 -11.13
CA HIS A 68 -14.86 5.82 -12.21
C HIS A 68 -13.66 6.10 -13.12
N GLY A 69 -13.10 5.03 -13.69
CA GLY A 69 -12.03 5.09 -14.68
C GLY A 69 -10.85 5.92 -14.21
N THR A 70 -10.47 6.93 -15.01
CA THR A 70 -9.33 7.81 -14.72
C THR A 70 -9.51 8.62 -13.43
N ALA A 71 -10.73 9.06 -13.13
CA ALA A 71 -11.00 9.83 -11.91
C ALA A 71 -10.76 9.00 -10.64
N LEU A 72 -11.07 7.69 -10.69
CA LEU A 72 -10.74 6.78 -9.59
C LEU A 72 -9.23 6.57 -9.48
N ALA A 73 -8.54 6.38 -10.61
CA ALA A 73 -7.09 6.24 -10.62
C ALA A 73 -6.39 7.49 -10.05
N ASP A 74 -6.89 8.68 -10.38
CA ASP A 74 -6.42 9.95 -9.81
C ASP A 74 -6.71 10.05 -8.30
N TYR A 75 -7.90 9.65 -7.87
CA TYR A 75 -8.25 9.63 -6.45
C TYR A 75 -7.29 8.72 -5.66
N ILE A 76 -7.08 7.48 -6.12
CA ILE A 76 -6.18 6.50 -5.50
C ILE A 76 -4.74 7.01 -5.46
N ALA A 77 -4.24 7.54 -6.58
CA ALA A 77 -2.89 8.09 -6.68
C ALA A 77 -2.60 9.18 -5.64
N ASN A 78 -3.61 10.00 -5.32
CA ASN A 78 -3.48 11.16 -4.44
C ASN A 78 -3.90 10.89 -2.99
N LEU A 79 -4.17 9.64 -2.61
CA LEU A 79 -4.48 9.31 -1.21
C LEU A 79 -3.31 9.66 -0.29
N PRO A 80 -3.58 10.28 0.88
CA PRO A 80 -2.54 10.83 1.74
C PRO A 80 -1.76 9.76 2.52
N ASP A 81 -2.35 8.57 2.69
CA ASP A 81 -1.76 7.43 3.40
C ASP A 81 -2.09 6.13 2.66
N TYR A 82 -1.16 5.19 2.63
CA TYR A 82 -1.38 3.88 2.03
C TYR A 82 -2.38 3.05 2.82
N GLU A 83 -2.52 3.26 4.14
CA GLU A 83 -3.49 2.54 4.98
C GLU A 83 -4.94 2.86 4.62
N CYS A 84 -5.20 3.97 3.90
CA CYS A 84 -6.52 4.30 3.39
C CYS A 84 -7.10 3.16 2.53
N HIS A 85 -6.27 2.28 1.96
CA HIS A 85 -6.70 1.17 1.11
C HIS A 85 -7.01 -0.12 1.88
N TYR A 86 -6.68 -0.23 3.17
CA TYR A 86 -6.82 -1.51 3.88
C TYR A 86 -8.28 -1.98 3.98
N GLY A 87 -9.24 -1.05 3.99
CA GLY A 87 -10.66 -1.39 3.94
C GLY A 87 -11.06 -2.17 2.68
N LEU A 88 -10.35 -1.99 1.55
CA LEU A 88 -10.64 -2.67 0.29
C LEU A 88 -10.52 -4.20 0.36
N PHE A 89 -9.79 -4.73 1.33
CA PHE A 89 -9.65 -6.17 1.55
C PHE A 89 -10.83 -6.77 2.34
N SER A 90 -11.74 -5.94 2.85
CA SER A 90 -12.86 -6.40 3.72
C SER A 90 -14.23 -5.87 3.30
N ILE A 91 -14.33 -5.23 2.13
CA ILE A 91 -15.61 -4.78 1.56
C ILE A 91 -16.47 -5.98 1.12
N ASP A 92 -17.79 -5.77 1.07
CA ASP A 92 -18.72 -6.77 0.58
C ASP A 92 -18.65 -6.94 -0.96
N ARG A 93 -19.26 -8.02 -1.45
CA ARG A 93 -19.24 -8.40 -2.87
C ARG A 93 -19.82 -7.34 -3.80
N ALA A 94 -20.90 -6.64 -3.41
CA ALA A 94 -21.54 -5.66 -4.28
C ALA A 94 -20.65 -4.43 -4.44
N MET A 95 -20.08 -3.95 -3.32
CA MET A 95 -19.11 -2.87 -3.35
C MET A 95 -17.84 -3.25 -4.11
N ALA A 96 -17.33 -4.47 -3.91
CA ALA A 96 -16.18 -4.98 -4.64
C ALA A 96 -16.41 -5.03 -6.15
N ALA A 97 -17.59 -5.47 -6.61
CA ALA A 97 -17.92 -5.49 -8.04
C ALA A 97 -17.99 -4.07 -8.65
N GLN A 98 -18.43 -3.07 -7.86
CA GLN A 98 -18.47 -1.68 -8.33
C GLN A 98 -17.08 -1.05 -8.37
N ILE A 99 -16.27 -1.23 -7.33
CA ILE A 99 -14.92 -0.64 -7.23
C ILE A 99 -13.98 -1.34 -8.23
N PHE A 100 -13.96 -2.67 -8.26
CA PHE A 100 -13.03 -3.49 -9.05
C PHE A 100 -13.60 -3.96 -10.39
N ASN A 101 -14.40 -3.13 -11.05
CA ASN A 101 -14.83 -3.40 -12.42
C ASN A 101 -13.68 -3.24 -13.44
N SER A 102 -13.88 -3.71 -14.67
CA SER A 102 -12.87 -3.67 -15.75
C SER A 102 -12.37 -2.25 -16.05
N GLU A 103 -13.26 -1.26 -16.13
CA GLU A 103 -12.89 0.12 -16.43
C GLU A 103 -11.94 0.70 -15.37
N ASN A 104 -12.31 0.54 -14.10
CA ASN A 104 -11.55 1.04 -12.96
C ASN A 104 -10.18 0.38 -12.85
N VAL A 105 -10.15 -0.95 -12.97
CA VAL A 105 -8.92 -1.74 -12.83
C VAL A 105 -7.97 -1.43 -13.99
N TRP A 106 -8.49 -1.30 -15.21
CA TRP A 106 -7.68 -0.91 -16.36
C TRP A 106 -7.10 0.50 -16.22
N ALA A 107 -7.90 1.46 -15.74
CA ALA A 107 -7.44 2.83 -15.53
C ALA A 107 -6.32 2.90 -14.47
N VAL A 108 -6.47 2.19 -13.35
CA VAL A 108 -5.43 2.12 -12.31
C VAL A 108 -4.17 1.42 -12.82
N ALA A 109 -4.30 0.31 -13.55
CA ALA A 109 -3.16 -0.38 -14.14
C ALA A 109 -2.43 0.49 -15.18
N SER A 110 -3.18 1.24 -16.00
CA SER A 110 -2.61 2.19 -16.97
C SER A 110 -1.90 3.34 -16.28
N ARG A 111 -2.43 3.84 -15.15
CA ARG A 111 -1.75 4.86 -14.36
C ARG A 111 -0.49 4.31 -13.70
N LEU A 112 -0.52 3.06 -13.21
CA LEU A 112 0.65 2.40 -12.65
C LEU A 112 1.83 2.38 -13.63
N THR A 113 1.60 2.01 -14.90
CA THR A 113 2.68 1.95 -15.90
C THR A 113 3.26 3.34 -16.21
N GLN A 114 2.46 4.40 -16.12
CA GLN A 114 2.92 5.78 -16.28
C GLN A 114 3.80 6.22 -15.09
N GLU A 115 3.38 5.89 -13.86
CA GLU A 115 4.08 6.29 -12.64
C GLU A 115 5.32 5.43 -12.37
N ILE A 116 5.34 4.17 -12.80
CA ILE A 116 6.51 3.27 -12.68
C ILE A 116 7.77 3.90 -13.28
N ASN A 117 7.64 4.55 -14.44
CA ASN A 117 8.77 5.15 -15.14
C ASN A 117 9.24 6.47 -14.51
N ARG A 118 8.44 7.05 -13.61
CA ARG A 118 8.69 8.33 -12.92
C ARG A 118 8.93 8.13 -11.43
N TYR A 119 9.03 6.89 -10.98
CA TYR A 119 9.15 6.58 -9.57
C TYR A 119 10.38 7.25 -8.98
N ASP A 120 10.14 8.05 -7.95
CA ASP A 120 11.15 8.49 -7.00
C ASP A 120 10.72 8.09 -5.59
N ALA A 121 11.68 7.89 -4.70
CA ALA A 121 11.42 7.43 -3.33
C ALA A 121 10.74 8.50 -2.45
N THR A 122 10.26 9.61 -3.02
CA THR A 122 9.70 10.75 -2.27
C THR A 122 8.16 10.77 -2.27
N ASN A 123 7.51 9.97 -3.13
CA ASN A 123 6.05 9.90 -3.23
C ASN A 123 5.50 8.49 -2.94
N ILE A 124 4.23 8.44 -2.52
CA ILE A 124 3.51 7.20 -2.20
C ILE A 124 2.58 6.73 -3.32
N THR A 125 2.57 7.45 -4.45
CA THR A 125 1.65 7.24 -5.57
C THR A 125 1.72 5.80 -6.08
N LEU A 126 2.95 5.32 -6.31
CA LEU A 126 3.17 3.95 -6.80
C LEU A 126 2.64 2.90 -5.79
N VAL A 127 2.85 3.15 -4.49
CA VAL A 127 2.38 2.27 -3.42
C VAL A 127 0.85 2.21 -3.38
N ASN A 128 0.17 3.35 -3.48
CA ASN A 128 -1.29 3.42 -3.49
C ASN A 128 -1.88 2.61 -4.66
N LEU A 129 -1.38 2.83 -5.87
CA LEU A 129 -1.83 2.12 -7.07
C LEU A 129 -1.58 0.60 -6.97
N LEU A 130 -0.42 0.20 -6.41
CA LEU A 130 -0.10 -1.22 -6.19
C LEU A 130 -1.00 -1.88 -5.15
N ILE A 131 -1.31 -1.21 -4.03
CA ILE A 131 -2.18 -1.78 -3.00
C ILE A 131 -3.60 -1.94 -3.54
N TYR A 132 -4.09 -0.98 -4.33
CA TYR A 132 -5.38 -1.12 -5.01
C TYR A 132 -5.43 -2.37 -5.90
N LEU A 133 -4.42 -2.59 -6.76
CA LEU A 133 -4.38 -3.75 -7.66
C LEU A 133 -4.26 -5.07 -6.89
N ARG A 134 -3.53 -5.09 -5.77
CA ARG A 134 -3.51 -6.25 -4.86
C ARG A 134 -4.88 -6.52 -4.24
N ALA A 135 -5.59 -5.47 -3.81
CA ALA A 135 -6.93 -5.60 -3.27
C ALA A 135 -7.94 -6.11 -4.31
N ALA A 136 -7.83 -5.65 -5.57
CA ALA A 136 -8.65 -6.15 -6.67
C ALA A 136 -8.45 -7.66 -6.87
N TYR A 137 -7.19 -8.10 -6.98
CA TYR A 137 -6.86 -9.52 -7.12
C TYR A 137 -7.34 -10.36 -5.92
N PHE A 138 -7.20 -9.83 -4.71
CA PHE A 138 -7.74 -10.45 -3.50
C PHE A 138 -9.26 -10.64 -3.58
N GLN A 139 -10.01 -9.59 -3.96
CA GLN A 139 -11.47 -9.63 -3.99
C GLN A 139 -12.01 -10.55 -5.09
N TYR A 140 -11.28 -10.76 -6.18
CA TYR A 140 -11.68 -11.76 -7.18
C TYR A 140 -11.73 -13.17 -6.61
N ASP A 141 -10.74 -13.54 -5.79
CA ASP A 141 -10.71 -14.82 -5.07
C ASP A 141 -11.73 -14.83 -3.92
N ALA A 142 -11.64 -13.86 -3.00
CA ALA A 142 -12.41 -13.84 -1.76
C ALA A 142 -13.92 -13.66 -1.97
N ALA A 143 -14.33 -12.79 -2.89
CA ALA A 143 -15.74 -12.53 -3.19
C ALA A 143 -16.25 -13.33 -4.40
N GLN A 144 -15.46 -14.27 -4.93
CA GLN A 144 -15.78 -15.09 -6.10
C GLN A 144 -16.29 -14.23 -7.27
N LEU A 145 -15.54 -13.17 -7.57
CA LEU A 145 -15.80 -12.33 -8.73
C LEU A 145 -14.97 -12.88 -9.90
N ALA A 146 -15.55 -12.86 -11.10
CA ALA A 146 -14.79 -13.16 -12.30
C ALA A 146 -13.72 -12.09 -12.51
N ASP A 147 -12.48 -12.50 -12.85
CA ASP A 147 -11.43 -11.56 -13.26
C ASP A 147 -11.93 -10.77 -14.47
N PRO A 148 -12.14 -9.44 -14.33
CA PRO A 148 -12.73 -8.62 -15.38
C PRO A 148 -11.72 -8.30 -16.49
N ILE A 149 -10.42 -8.56 -16.29
CA ILE A 149 -9.37 -8.34 -17.29
C ILE A 149 -8.40 -9.53 -17.30
N PRO A 150 -8.80 -10.66 -17.89
CA PRO A 150 -7.92 -11.82 -18.02
C PRO A 150 -6.61 -11.44 -18.72
N GLY A 151 -5.48 -11.77 -18.08
CA GLY A 151 -4.15 -11.49 -18.62
C GLY A 151 -3.56 -10.12 -18.26
N LEU A 152 -4.23 -9.32 -17.42
CA LEU A 152 -3.69 -8.04 -16.93
C LEU A 152 -2.28 -8.19 -16.32
N VAL A 153 -2.06 -9.27 -15.55
CA VAL A 153 -0.75 -9.58 -14.94
C VAL A 153 0.32 -9.80 -16.00
N VAL A 154 -0.01 -10.45 -17.12
CA VAL A 154 0.92 -10.70 -18.23
C VAL A 154 1.29 -9.38 -18.90
N TRP A 155 0.32 -8.49 -19.08
CA TRP A 155 0.54 -7.16 -19.66
C TRP A 155 1.36 -6.25 -18.74
N LEU A 156 1.16 -6.30 -17.42
CA LEU A 156 1.91 -5.50 -16.44
C LEU A 156 3.36 -5.98 -16.26
N ARG A 157 3.61 -7.28 -16.44
CA ARG A 157 4.92 -7.92 -16.19
C ARG A 157 6.13 -7.18 -16.78
N PRO A 158 6.18 -6.80 -18.08
CA PRO A 158 7.35 -6.12 -18.62
C PRO A 158 7.66 -4.79 -17.92
N TYR A 159 6.63 -4.00 -17.59
CA TYR A 159 6.81 -2.71 -16.90
C TYR A 159 7.34 -2.90 -15.48
N ILE A 160 6.82 -3.90 -14.76
CA ILE A 160 7.29 -4.22 -13.42
C ILE A 160 8.76 -4.71 -13.47
N LEU A 161 9.11 -5.62 -14.37
CA LEU A 161 10.47 -6.12 -14.51
C LEU A 161 11.46 -5.01 -14.89
N GLN A 162 11.06 -4.09 -15.76
CA GLN A 162 11.86 -2.93 -16.09
C GLN A 162 12.12 -2.05 -14.86
N SER A 163 11.09 -1.79 -14.05
CA SER A 163 11.21 -1.00 -12.82
C SER A 163 12.17 -1.63 -11.79
N LEU A 164 12.12 -2.97 -11.65
CA LEU A 164 13.00 -3.73 -10.76
C LEU A 164 14.48 -3.69 -11.19
N SER A 165 14.72 -3.42 -12.48
CA SER A 165 16.07 -3.31 -13.03
C SER A 165 16.66 -1.90 -12.88
N GLY A 166 15.89 -0.92 -12.39
CA GLY A 166 16.30 0.47 -12.25
C GLY A 166 16.88 0.81 -10.88
N ASP A 167 17.75 1.82 -10.85
CA ASP A 167 18.46 2.24 -9.62
C ASP A 167 17.53 2.93 -8.59
N ALA A 168 16.35 3.38 -9.01
CA ALA A 168 15.41 4.13 -8.19
C ALA A 168 14.92 3.37 -6.95
N LEU A 169 14.91 2.03 -6.99
CA LEU A 169 14.54 1.18 -5.85
C LEU A 169 15.63 1.10 -4.77
N TYR A 170 16.87 1.48 -5.11
CA TYR A 170 18.00 1.48 -4.19
C TYR A 170 18.30 2.87 -3.63
N LEU A 171 17.56 3.90 -4.07
CA LEU A 171 17.64 5.23 -3.48
C LEU A 171 17.00 5.25 -2.10
N GLU A 172 17.61 6.03 -1.21
CA GLU A 172 17.17 6.14 0.18
C GLU A 172 15.75 6.72 0.24
N ASN A 173 14.84 5.96 0.84
CA ASN A 173 13.44 6.34 0.96
C ASN A 173 13.20 7.05 2.29
N SER A 174 13.17 8.38 2.26
CA SER A 174 12.87 9.22 3.43
C SER A 174 11.51 8.94 4.09
N ARG A 175 10.57 8.30 3.38
CA ARG A 175 9.24 7.90 3.89
C ARG A 175 9.17 6.47 4.40
N ALA A 176 10.15 5.64 4.06
CA ALA A 176 10.34 4.30 4.60
C ALA A 176 11.71 4.27 5.27
N PRO A 177 11.87 4.92 6.43
CA PRO A 177 13.16 4.94 7.12
C PRO A 177 13.61 3.49 7.34
N SER A 178 14.69 3.12 6.67
CA SER A 178 15.51 2.01 7.13
C SER A 178 16.10 2.48 8.45
N ASP A 179 15.65 1.90 9.56
CA ASP A 179 16.30 2.07 10.86
C ASP A 179 17.72 1.50 10.79
N LEU A 180 18.62 2.25 10.17
CA LEU A 180 20.06 2.07 10.21
C LEU A 180 20.57 3.21 11.10
N PRO A 181 21.09 2.91 12.31
CA PRO A 181 21.73 3.94 13.11
C PRO A 181 22.93 4.52 12.35
N PRO A 182 23.25 5.82 12.54
CA PRO A 182 24.28 6.48 11.78
C PRO A 182 25.63 5.80 12.00
N SER A 183 26.33 5.58 10.88
CA SER A 183 27.73 5.19 10.81
C SER A 183 28.57 6.00 11.82
N ILE A 184 29.11 5.33 12.83
CA ILE A 184 30.12 5.93 13.70
C ILE A 184 31.39 6.02 12.85
N GLY A 185 31.80 7.25 12.54
CA GLY A 185 33.02 7.58 11.82
C GLY A 185 34.30 7.06 12.51
N PRO A 186 35.45 7.17 11.84
CA PRO A 186 36.68 6.53 12.29
C PRO A 186 37.20 7.22 13.54
N MET A 187 37.23 6.52 14.68
CA MET A 187 38.13 6.91 15.78
C MET A 187 39.49 6.28 15.53
N GLY A 188 40.45 7.12 15.21
CA GLY A 188 41.86 6.76 15.26
C GLY A 188 42.31 6.51 16.69
N PHE A 189 43.19 5.53 16.85
CA PHE A 189 44.35 5.52 17.73
C PHE A 189 45.41 4.62 17.08
#